data_AF-A0A8S3WN96-F1
#
_entry.id   AF-A0A8S3WN96-F1
#
_cell.length_a   1.000
_cell.length_b   1.000
_cell.length_c   1.000
_cell.angle_alpha   90.00
_cell.angle_beta   90.00
_cell.angle_gamma   90.00
#
_symmetry.space_group_name_H-M   'P 1'
#
loop_
_entity.id
_entity.type
_entity.pdbx_description
1 polymer ?
#
loop_
_entity_poly.entity_id
_entity_poly.type
_entity_poly.pdbx_seq_one_letter_code
_entity_poly.pdbx_strand_id
1 'polypeptide(L)'
;MPKPQYSQKFRDSWLQDPDLKEWLQAVESTTGQVAKCKFCGTILRSHYGDLKTHTLSKKHQQNRRVNKMFESKNTDHTLLCGELTNLIDTLVTEVTLPTHKIDIFTQNIRDYLDQRCYLGFRFEKQIQEMKEKGFPREEEEVLRNRCIQFIVCLIDEIKNRLLENTTLMKQLSRIIVEKALHHNKENLVDIMARFVSSTELIAKIDDQWQQIH
;
A
#
# COMPACT_ATOMS: atom_id res chain seq x y z
N MET A 1 -5.33 -46.01 -2.46
CA MET A 1 -6.33 -44.92 -2.58
C MET A 1 -5.73 -43.65 -1.98
N PRO A 2 -5.77 -42.49 -2.67
CA PRO A 2 -5.32 -41.23 -2.08
C PRO A 2 -6.30 -40.86 -0.95
N LYS A 3 -5.78 -40.43 0.21
CA LYS A 3 -6.61 -39.96 1.32
C LYS A 3 -7.40 -38.73 0.86
N PRO A 4 -8.71 -38.63 1.13
CA PRO A 4 -9.50 -37.46 0.75
C PRO A 4 -8.91 -36.21 1.42
N GLN A 5 -8.62 -35.19 0.61
CA GLN A 5 -8.06 -33.93 1.09
C GLN A 5 -9.14 -33.19 1.88
N TYR A 6 -8.92 -33.02 3.19
CA TYR A 6 -9.85 -32.35 4.09
C TYR A 6 -10.07 -30.89 3.64
N SER A 7 -11.31 -30.55 3.27
CA SER A 7 -11.69 -29.18 2.94
C SER A 7 -12.28 -28.50 4.18
N GLN A 8 -11.53 -27.55 4.76
CA GLN A 8 -12.03 -26.73 5.85
C GLN A 8 -13.02 -25.70 5.28
N LYS A 9 -14.24 -25.67 5.83
CA LYS A 9 -15.26 -24.67 5.52
C LYS A 9 -15.09 -23.42 6.39
N PHE A 10 -15.57 -22.29 5.90
CA PHE A 10 -15.60 -21.03 6.65
C PHE A 10 -16.39 -21.22 7.95
N ARG A 11 -15.94 -20.59 9.03
CA ARG A 11 -16.61 -20.63 10.34
C ARG A 11 -16.90 -19.22 10.81
N ASP A 12 -18.15 -18.94 11.14
CA ASP A 12 -18.57 -17.62 11.62
C ASP A 12 -17.88 -17.22 12.93
N SER A 13 -17.43 -18.18 13.74
CA SER A 13 -16.64 -17.90 14.94
C SER A 13 -15.35 -17.13 14.66
N TRP A 14 -14.79 -17.24 13.45
CA TRP A 14 -13.60 -16.48 13.03
C TRP A 14 -13.88 -14.99 12.88
N LEU A 15 -15.13 -14.58 12.68
CA LEU A 15 -15.52 -13.17 12.63
C LEU A 15 -15.42 -12.48 13.99
N GLN A 16 -15.34 -13.26 15.07
CA GLN A 16 -15.18 -12.76 16.45
C GLN A 16 -13.73 -12.89 16.96
N ASP A 17 -12.86 -13.56 16.21
CA ASP A 17 -11.45 -13.77 16.59
C ASP A 17 -10.73 -12.42 16.66
N PRO A 18 -10.01 -12.10 17.77
CA PRO A 18 -9.32 -10.82 17.93
C PRO A 18 -8.36 -10.46 16.79
N ASP A 19 -7.72 -11.46 16.18
CA ASP A 19 -6.72 -11.26 15.11
C ASP A 19 -7.38 -11.09 13.73
N LEU A 20 -8.64 -11.52 13.57
CA LEU A 20 -9.32 -11.61 12.28
C LEU A 20 -10.52 -10.66 12.16
N LYS A 21 -11.26 -10.42 13.25
CA LYS A 21 -12.51 -9.64 13.27
C LYS A 21 -12.38 -8.25 12.68
N GLU A 22 -11.20 -7.65 12.84
CA GLU A 22 -10.95 -6.30 12.33
C GLU A 22 -11.01 -6.26 10.81
N TRP A 23 -10.75 -7.35 10.09
CA TRP A 23 -10.58 -7.29 8.63
C TRP A 23 -11.29 -8.39 7.85
N LEU A 24 -11.64 -9.50 8.50
CA LEU A 24 -12.26 -10.65 7.88
C LEU A 24 -13.74 -10.38 7.62
N GLN A 25 -14.18 -10.66 6.41
CA GLN A 25 -15.56 -10.57 5.99
C GLN A 25 -15.97 -11.89 5.34
N ALA A 26 -17.16 -12.40 5.69
CA ALA A 26 -17.79 -13.50 4.97
C ALA A 26 -18.49 -12.96 3.71
N VAL A 27 -18.26 -13.60 2.57
CA VAL A 27 -18.94 -13.27 1.31
C VAL A 27 -19.53 -14.54 0.72
N GLU A 28 -20.75 -14.46 0.20
CA GLU A 28 -21.38 -15.59 -0.49
C GLU A 28 -20.73 -15.85 -1.84
N SER A 29 -20.49 -17.12 -2.14
CA SER A 29 -20.00 -17.62 -3.42
C SER A 29 -20.88 -18.77 -3.89
N THR A 30 -20.73 -19.17 -5.14
CA THR A 30 -21.42 -20.33 -5.75
C THR A 30 -21.18 -21.64 -4.99
N THR A 31 -20.09 -21.72 -4.21
CA THR A 31 -19.72 -22.89 -3.40
C THR A 31 -19.97 -22.71 -1.90
N GLY A 32 -20.68 -21.67 -1.48
CA GLY A 32 -20.92 -21.30 -0.08
C GLY A 32 -20.12 -20.08 0.38
N GLN A 33 -20.03 -19.86 1.69
CA GLN A 33 -19.33 -18.70 2.25
C GLN A 33 -17.80 -18.81 2.11
N VAL A 34 -17.19 -17.72 1.64
CA VAL A 34 -15.74 -17.58 1.51
C VAL A 34 -15.24 -16.40 2.35
N ALA A 35 -14.02 -16.52 2.83
CA ALA A 35 -13.32 -15.44 3.51
C ALA A 35 -12.92 -14.36 2.50
N LYS A 36 -13.17 -13.08 2.80
CA LYS A 36 -12.64 -11.92 2.08
C LYS A 36 -11.97 -10.98 3.06
N CYS A 37 -10.81 -10.45 2.69
CA CYS A 37 -10.17 -9.39 3.46
C CYS A 37 -10.71 -8.03 3.04
N LYS A 38 -11.26 -7.26 3.98
CA LYS A 38 -11.77 -5.91 3.72
C LYS A 38 -10.66 -4.90 3.40
N PHE A 39 -9.47 -5.09 3.99
CA PHE A 39 -8.32 -4.22 3.74
C PHE A 39 -7.64 -4.50 2.40
N CYS A 40 -7.53 -5.77 2.01
CA CYS A 40 -6.81 -6.18 0.81
C CYS A 40 -7.73 -6.36 -0.42
N GLY A 41 -9.04 -6.48 -0.22
CA GLY A 41 -10.00 -6.88 -1.25
C GLY A 41 -9.90 -8.34 -1.69
N THR A 42 -8.92 -9.10 -1.17
CA THR A 42 -8.62 -10.47 -1.59
C THR A 42 -9.57 -11.49 -0.96
N ILE A 43 -10.16 -12.35 -1.78
CA ILE A 43 -10.84 -13.57 -1.31
C ILE A 43 -9.77 -14.59 -0.90
N LEU A 44 -9.85 -15.11 0.31
CA LEU A 44 -8.91 -16.09 0.86
C LEU A 44 -9.53 -17.47 0.90
N ARG A 45 -8.68 -18.49 1.01
CA ARG A 45 -9.17 -19.84 1.32
C ARG A 45 -9.74 -19.82 2.74
N SER A 46 -10.83 -20.53 2.94
CA SER A 46 -11.49 -20.66 4.25
C SER A 46 -10.72 -21.65 5.15
N HIS A 47 -9.40 -21.47 5.25
CA HIS A 47 -8.51 -22.24 6.12
C HIS A 47 -7.88 -21.29 7.15
N TYR A 48 -8.05 -21.57 8.44
CA TYR A 48 -7.64 -20.66 9.51
C TYR A 48 -6.13 -20.33 9.47
N GLY A 49 -5.29 -21.31 9.15
CA GLY A 49 -3.84 -21.08 8.98
C GLY A 49 -3.51 -20.11 7.84
N ASP A 50 -4.28 -20.13 6.76
CA ASP A 50 -4.09 -19.20 5.63
C ASP A 50 -4.53 -17.79 6.02
N LEU A 51 -5.58 -17.66 6.84
CA LEU A 51 -6.01 -16.38 7.38
C LEU A 51 -4.97 -15.76 8.32
N LYS A 52 -4.33 -16.58 9.18
CA LYS A 52 -3.25 -16.14 10.07
C LYS A 52 -1.94 -15.82 9.35
N THR A 53 -1.63 -16.50 8.25
CA THR A 53 -0.46 -16.13 7.44
C THR A 53 -0.74 -14.86 6.63
N HIS A 54 -1.98 -14.65 6.20
CA HIS A 54 -2.38 -13.43 5.49
C HIS A 54 -2.19 -12.15 6.32
N THR A 55 -2.48 -12.17 7.63
CA THR A 55 -2.26 -11.02 8.53
C THR A 55 -0.79 -10.57 8.58
N LEU A 56 0.13 -11.48 8.30
CA LEU A 56 1.58 -11.21 8.27
C LEU A 56 2.08 -10.74 6.90
N SER A 57 1.24 -10.78 5.87
CA SER A 57 1.65 -10.35 4.52
C SER A 57 1.93 -8.84 4.48
N LYS A 58 2.98 -8.44 3.75
CA LYS A 58 3.39 -7.03 3.60
C LYS A 58 2.22 -6.15 3.13
N LYS A 59 1.48 -6.61 2.12
CA LYS A 59 0.28 -5.94 1.59
C LYS A 59 -0.79 -5.73 2.66
N HIS A 60 -1.08 -6.76 3.46
CA HIS A 60 -2.08 -6.64 4.52
C HIS A 60 -1.64 -5.66 5.60
N GLN A 61 -0.38 -5.73 6.05
CA GLN A 61 0.14 -4.83 7.07
C GLN A 61 0.14 -3.38 6.61
N GLN A 62 0.55 -3.11 5.36
CA GLN A 62 0.53 -1.77 4.77
C GLN A 62 -0.91 -1.22 4.73
N ASN A 63 -1.84 -1.98 4.16
CA ASN A 63 -3.24 -1.55 4.04
C ASN A 63 -3.89 -1.36 5.42
N ARG A 64 -3.58 -2.24 6.39
CA ARG A 64 -4.09 -2.12 7.77
C ARG A 64 -3.59 -0.83 8.43
N ARG A 65 -2.30 -0.49 8.31
CA ARG A 65 -1.73 0.74 8.89
C ARG A 65 -2.41 1.98 8.33
N VAL A 66 -2.50 2.08 7.01
CA VAL A 66 -3.15 3.22 6.32
C VAL A 66 -4.62 3.35 6.77
N ASN A 67 -5.38 2.25 6.79
CA ASN A 67 -6.77 2.28 7.27
C ASN A 67 -6.88 2.75 8.73
N LYS A 68 -6.04 2.24 9.63
CA LYS A 68 -6.06 2.66 11.04
C LYS A 68 -5.70 4.14 11.21
N MET A 69 -4.81 4.67 10.39
CA MET A 69 -4.49 6.10 10.38
C MET A 69 -5.67 6.96 9.90
N PHE A 70 -6.48 6.49 8.96
CA PHE A 70 -7.70 7.18 8.57
C PHE A 70 -8.82 7.11 9.62
N GLU A 71 -8.88 6.03 10.40
CA GLU A 71 -9.86 5.86 11.49
C GLU A 71 -9.51 6.63 12.76
N SER A 72 -8.24 7.01 12.93
CA SER A 72 -7.75 7.71 14.12
C SER A 72 -8.12 9.20 14.11
N LYS A 73 -8.54 9.71 15.28
CA LYS A 73 -8.89 11.13 15.49
C LYS A 73 -7.69 12.06 15.61
N ASN A 74 -6.54 11.53 16.06
CA ASN A 74 -5.31 12.28 16.32
C ASN A 74 -4.16 11.74 15.48
N THR A 75 -4.38 11.63 14.17
CA THR A 75 -3.38 11.04 13.27
C THR A 75 -2.26 12.02 13.00
N ASP A 76 -1.02 11.58 13.21
CA ASP A 76 0.15 12.32 12.75
C ASP A 76 0.14 12.38 11.21
N HIS A 77 -0.09 13.58 10.69
CA HIS A 77 -0.20 13.82 9.25
C HIS A 77 1.12 13.57 8.49
N THR A 78 2.28 13.67 9.16
CA THR A 78 3.58 13.37 8.55
C THR A 78 3.78 11.86 8.39
N LEU A 79 3.35 11.07 9.39
CA LEU A 79 3.36 9.61 9.31
C LEU A 79 2.34 9.11 8.29
N LEU A 80 1.14 9.67 8.26
CA LEU A 80 0.13 9.34 7.24
C LEU A 80 0.65 9.63 5.83
N CYS A 81 1.33 10.77 5.62
CA CYS A 81 1.96 11.10 4.35
C CYS A 81 3.02 10.05 3.95
N GLY A 82 3.82 9.57 4.90
CA GLY A 82 4.82 8.51 4.67
C GLY A 82 4.17 7.18 4.29
N GLU A 83 3.15 6.74 5.04
CA GLU A 83 2.45 5.47 4.78
C GLU A 83 1.66 5.49 3.45
N LEU A 84 1.08 6.62 3.08
CA LEU A 84 0.44 6.79 1.78
C LEU A 84 1.47 6.80 0.63
N THR A 85 2.65 7.39 0.84
CA THR A 85 3.75 7.31 -0.15
C THR A 85 4.17 5.86 -0.37
N ASN A 86 4.38 5.09 0.71
CA ASN A 86 4.73 3.67 0.62
C ASN A 86 3.64 2.82 -0.09
N LEU A 87 2.37 3.15 0.14
CA LEU A 87 1.25 2.51 -0.55
C LEU A 87 1.30 2.80 -2.05
N ILE A 88 1.53 4.06 -2.43
CA ILE A 88 1.69 4.42 -3.84
C ILE A 88 2.88 3.69 -4.44
N ASP A 89 4.05 3.69 -3.80
CA ASP A 89 5.24 3.00 -4.30
C ASP A 89 4.97 1.51 -4.54
N THR A 90 4.23 0.87 -3.64
CA THR A 90 3.79 -0.52 -3.83
C THR A 90 2.91 -0.67 -5.07
N LEU A 91 1.91 0.20 -5.26
CA LEU A 91 1.03 0.16 -6.44
C LEU A 91 1.78 0.45 -7.75
N VAL A 92 2.77 1.35 -7.73
CA VAL A 92 3.62 1.66 -8.88
C VAL A 92 4.39 0.41 -9.30
N THR A 93 4.98 -0.32 -8.35
CA THR A 93 5.76 -1.54 -8.66
C THR A 93 4.92 -2.68 -9.24
N GLU A 94 3.59 -2.65 -9.08
CA GLU A 94 2.70 -3.67 -9.66
C GLU A 94 2.44 -3.45 -11.17
N VAL A 95 2.61 -2.21 -11.67
CA VAL A 95 2.30 -1.85 -13.07
C VAL A 95 3.49 -1.30 -13.86
N THR A 96 4.67 -1.26 -13.25
CA THR A 96 5.90 -0.76 -13.87
C THR A 96 7.02 -1.78 -13.70
N LEU A 97 8.06 -1.66 -14.53
CA LEU A 97 9.21 -2.56 -14.42
C LEU A 97 10.00 -2.27 -13.12
N PRO A 98 10.40 -3.31 -12.34
CA PRO A 98 11.12 -3.13 -11.08
C PRO A 98 12.45 -2.38 -11.19
N THR A 99 12.99 -2.25 -12.40
CA THR A 99 14.25 -1.57 -12.68
C THR A 99 14.13 -0.03 -12.66
N HIS A 100 12.91 0.51 -12.73
CA HIS A 100 12.67 1.94 -12.74
C HIS A 100 12.23 2.44 -11.37
N LYS A 101 13.06 3.28 -10.73
CA LYS A 101 12.62 4.08 -9.59
C LYS A 101 11.92 5.32 -10.11
N ILE A 102 10.59 5.33 -10.06
CA ILE A 102 9.76 6.42 -10.56
C ILE A 102 9.33 7.27 -9.38
N ASP A 103 9.67 8.56 -9.43
CA ASP A 103 9.08 9.53 -8.51
C ASP A 103 7.77 10.04 -9.12
N ILE A 104 6.66 9.45 -8.70
CA ILE A 104 5.31 9.79 -9.19
C ILE A 104 4.87 11.22 -8.86
N PHE A 105 5.59 11.95 -8.00
CA PHE A 105 5.31 13.37 -7.75
C PHE A 105 5.91 14.29 -8.81
N THR A 106 6.99 13.86 -9.47
CA THR A 106 7.71 14.64 -10.48
C THR A 106 7.55 14.09 -11.90
N GLN A 107 7.23 12.80 -12.03
CA GLN A 107 7.15 12.08 -13.30
C GLN A 107 5.72 11.60 -13.58
N ASN A 108 5.41 11.40 -14.87
CA ASN A 108 4.16 10.79 -15.30
C ASN A 108 4.31 9.28 -15.35
N ILE A 109 3.60 8.56 -14.47
CA ILE A 109 3.63 7.09 -14.41
C ILE A 109 3.24 6.42 -15.74
N ARG A 110 2.40 7.09 -16.55
CA ARG A 110 1.90 6.54 -17.83
C ARG A 110 3.02 6.23 -18.81
N ASP A 111 4.16 6.90 -18.69
CA ASP A 111 5.32 6.73 -19.58
C ASP A 111 6.13 5.45 -19.27
N TYR A 112 5.86 4.80 -18.13
CA TYR A 112 6.64 3.66 -17.63
C TYR A 112 5.80 2.38 -17.43
N LEU A 113 4.56 2.36 -17.94
CA LEU A 113 3.64 1.25 -17.76
C LEU A 113 4.13 0.00 -18.51
N ASP A 114 4.20 -1.12 -17.79
CA ASP A 114 4.43 -2.43 -18.39
C ASP A 114 3.08 -3.07 -18.75
N GLN A 115 2.75 -3.08 -20.05
CA GLN A 115 1.51 -3.70 -20.56
C GLN A 115 1.48 -5.23 -20.36
N ARG A 116 2.61 -5.84 -20.02
CA ARG A 116 2.74 -7.28 -19.73
C ARG A 116 3.05 -7.56 -18.27
N CYS A 117 2.80 -6.58 -17.39
CA CYS A 117 3.00 -6.75 -15.96
C CYS A 117 2.19 -7.95 -15.44
N TYR A 118 2.74 -8.62 -14.43
CA TYR A 118 2.06 -9.69 -13.74
C TYR A 118 0.96 -9.12 -12.84
N LEU A 119 -0.31 -9.38 -13.18
CA LEU A 119 -1.48 -8.85 -12.44
C LEU A 119 -1.95 -9.78 -11.30
N GLY A 120 -1.07 -10.70 -10.87
CA GLY A 120 -1.34 -11.65 -9.81
C GLY A 120 -1.84 -13.01 -10.28
N PHE A 121 -1.57 -14.03 -9.46
CA PHE A 121 -1.74 -15.44 -9.82
C PHE A 121 -3.14 -15.78 -10.31
N ARG A 122 -4.16 -15.21 -9.66
CA ARG A 122 -5.55 -15.49 -10.02
C ARG A 122 -5.93 -14.91 -11.37
N PHE A 123 -5.46 -13.70 -11.66
CA PHE A 123 -5.67 -13.09 -12.96
C PHE A 123 -5.04 -13.96 -14.04
N GLU A 124 -3.76 -14.32 -13.87
CA GLU A 124 -3.04 -15.13 -14.87
C GLU A 124 -3.67 -16.52 -15.06
N LYS A 125 -4.06 -17.18 -13.97
CA LYS A 125 -4.74 -18.48 -14.04
C LYS A 125 -6.09 -18.39 -14.76
N GLN A 126 -6.88 -17.35 -14.47
CA GLN A 126 -8.18 -17.15 -15.09
C GLN A 126 -8.05 -16.87 -16.60
N ILE A 127 -7.08 -16.03 -16.99
CA ILE A 127 -6.78 -15.77 -18.40
C ILE A 127 -6.35 -17.06 -19.11
N GLN A 128 -5.50 -17.88 -18.49
CA GLN A 128 -5.06 -19.14 -19.07
C GLN A 128 -6.23 -20.10 -19.31
N GLU A 129 -7.13 -20.27 -18.33
CA GLU A 129 -8.34 -21.09 -18.47
C GLU A 129 -9.29 -20.55 -19.55
N MET A 130 -9.35 -19.23 -19.74
CA MET A 130 -10.14 -18.60 -20.80
C MET A 130 -9.51 -18.82 -22.18
N LYS A 131 -8.18 -18.73 -22.29
CA LYS A 131 -7.44 -19.01 -23.55
C LYS A 131 -7.66 -20.43 -24.03
N GLU A 132 -7.66 -21.40 -23.13
CA GLU A 132 -7.95 -22.80 -23.44
C GLU A 132 -9.36 -23.00 -24.03
N LYS A 133 -10.29 -22.08 -23.75
CA LYS A 133 -11.65 -22.05 -24.29
C LYS A 133 -11.81 -21.19 -25.55
N GLY A 134 -10.70 -20.71 -26.12
CA GLY A 134 -10.70 -19.88 -27.33
C GLY A 134 -10.87 -18.38 -27.08
N PHE A 135 -10.55 -17.88 -25.88
CA PHE A 135 -10.58 -16.45 -25.60
C PHE A 135 -9.59 -15.67 -26.47
N PRO A 136 -10.05 -14.65 -27.24
CA PRO A 136 -9.19 -13.91 -28.16
C PRO A 136 -8.09 -13.13 -27.44
N ARG A 137 -6.93 -13.03 -28.09
CA ARG A 137 -5.79 -12.26 -27.58
C ARG A 137 -6.09 -10.76 -27.46
N GLU A 138 -6.84 -10.18 -28.39
CA GLU A 138 -7.21 -8.76 -28.35
C GLU A 138 -8.07 -8.44 -27.11
N GLU A 139 -9.00 -9.33 -26.75
CA GLU A 139 -9.82 -9.16 -25.55
C GLU A 139 -9.00 -9.29 -24.25
N GLU A 140 -7.98 -10.15 -24.24
CA GLU A 140 -7.01 -10.22 -23.12
C GLU A 140 -6.24 -8.91 -22.97
N GLU A 141 -5.72 -8.35 -24.07
CA GLU A 141 -4.98 -7.09 -24.06
C GLU A 141 -5.86 -5.94 -23.55
N VAL A 142 -7.13 -5.88 -23.98
CA VAL A 142 -8.11 -4.92 -23.46
C VAL A 142 -8.36 -5.12 -21.96
N LEU A 143 -8.53 -6.36 -21.50
CA LEU A 143 -8.79 -6.65 -20.09
C LEU A 143 -7.59 -6.28 -19.20
N ARG A 144 -6.37 -6.63 -19.62
CA ARG A 144 -5.12 -6.24 -18.93
C ARG A 144 -5.00 -4.72 -18.86
N ASN A 145 -5.22 -4.03 -19.98
CA ASN A 145 -5.19 -2.56 -20.01
C ASN A 145 -6.19 -1.95 -19.04
N ARG A 146 -7.42 -2.49 -18.93
CA ARG A 146 -8.40 -2.00 -17.94
C ARG A 146 -7.93 -2.18 -16.50
N CYS A 147 -7.29 -3.29 -16.18
CA CYS A 147 -6.71 -3.52 -14.85
C CYS A 147 -5.57 -2.55 -14.55
N ILE A 148 -4.66 -2.33 -15.50
CA ILE A 148 -3.57 -1.36 -15.36
C ILE A 148 -4.13 0.05 -15.17
N GLN A 149 -5.09 0.46 -16.01
CA GLN A 149 -5.73 1.77 -15.89
C GLN A 149 -6.44 1.97 -14.55
N PHE A 150 -7.08 0.92 -14.01
CA PHE A 150 -7.66 0.98 -12.68
C PHE A 150 -6.60 1.30 -11.60
N ILE A 151 -5.43 0.66 -11.66
CA ILE A 151 -4.33 0.91 -10.72
C ILE A 151 -3.78 2.33 -10.90
N VAL A 152 -3.59 2.79 -12.15
CA VAL A 152 -3.15 4.15 -12.45
C VAL A 152 -4.13 5.19 -11.90
N CYS A 153 -5.44 5.01 -12.12
CA CYS A 153 -6.46 5.88 -11.56
C CYS A 153 -6.44 5.87 -10.03
N LEU A 154 -6.25 4.71 -9.41
CA LEU A 154 -6.13 4.61 -7.95
C LEU A 154 -4.92 5.39 -7.43
N ILE A 155 -3.78 5.30 -8.11
CA ILE A 155 -2.58 6.07 -7.78
C ILE A 155 -2.85 7.57 -7.88
N ASP A 156 -3.47 8.01 -8.98
CA ASP A 156 -3.81 9.43 -9.19
C ASP A 156 -4.78 9.94 -8.10
N GLU A 157 -5.78 9.16 -7.71
CA GLU A 157 -6.72 9.50 -6.62
C GLU A 157 -6.03 9.61 -5.25
N ILE A 158 -5.11 8.70 -4.93
CA ILE A 158 -4.34 8.76 -3.67
C ILE A 158 -3.39 9.96 -3.71
N LYS A 159 -2.72 10.21 -4.84
CA LYS A 159 -1.84 11.35 -5.05
C LYS A 159 -2.59 12.67 -4.88
N ASN A 160 -3.78 12.82 -5.47
CA ASN A 160 -4.58 14.03 -5.35
C ASN A 160 -4.97 14.34 -3.90
N ARG A 161 -5.22 13.31 -3.07
CA ARG A 161 -5.51 13.48 -1.64
C ARG A 161 -4.30 13.89 -0.80
N LEU A 162 -3.09 13.72 -1.33
CA LEU A 162 -1.85 14.13 -0.68
C LEU A 162 -1.45 15.58 -1.01
N LEU A 163 -1.95 16.16 -2.10
CA LEU A 163 -1.31 17.33 -2.71
C LEU A 163 -1.68 18.68 -2.09
N GLU A 164 -0.63 19.34 -1.58
CA GLU A 164 -0.22 20.77 -1.75
C GLU A 164 1.13 20.96 -1.02
N ASN A 165 1.38 20.16 0.02
CA ASN A 165 2.55 20.29 0.90
C ASN A 165 3.37 19.01 1.06
N THR A 166 3.27 18.00 0.17
CA THR A 166 3.97 16.71 0.36
C THR A 166 5.48 16.83 0.58
N THR A 167 6.16 17.70 -0.16
CA THR A 167 7.60 17.97 0.05
C THR A 167 7.85 18.56 1.43
N LEU A 168 7.04 19.55 1.83
CA LEU A 168 7.12 20.16 3.16
C LEU A 168 6.79 19.13 4.26
N MET A 169 5.79 18.28 4.07
CA MET A 169 5.39 17.23 5.02
C MET A 169 6.49 16.18 5.19
N LYS A 170 7.16 15.78 4.10
CA LYS A 170 8.35 14.91 4.16
C LYS A 170 9.48 15.58 4.94
N GLN A 171 9.71 16.88 4.73
CA GLN A 171 10.71 17.62 5.48
C GLN A 171 10.32 17.75 6.96
N LEU A 172 9.07 18.10 7.28
CA LEU A 172 8.55 18.20 8.66
C LEU A 172 8.63 16.87 9.40
N SER A 173 8.58 15.73 8.69
CA SER A 173 8.82 14.41 9.29
C SER A 173 10.19 14.29 9.97
N ARG A 174 11.16 15.19 9.70
CA ARG A 174 12.46 15.25 10.39
C ARG A 174 12.35 15.70 11.84
N ILE A 175 11.32 16.47 12.18
CA ILE A 175 11.14 17.14 13.47
C ILE A 175 10.25 16.31 14.42
N ILE A 176 9.74 15.16 13.97
CA ILE A 176 8.94 14.28 14.84
C ILE A 176 9.78 13.76 16.01
N VAL A 177 9.12 13.54 17.15
CA VAL A 177 9.77 13.18 18.42
C VAL A 177 10.73 12.00 18.26
N GLU A 178 10.31 10.95 17.55
CA GLU A 178 11.13 9.76 17.34
C GLU A 178 12.46 10.09 16.65
N LYS A 179 12.45 10.93 15.61
CA LYS A 179 13.68 11.35 14.90
C LYS A 179 14.48 12.40 15.66
N ALA A 180 13.82 13.22 16.47
CA ALA A 180 14.49 14.19 17.35
C ALA A 180 15.36 13.53 18.41
N LEU A 181 15.07 12.28 18.79
CA LEU A 181 15.83 11.49 19.75
C LEU A 181 16.88 10.57 19.09
N HIS A 182 17.03 10.62 17.76
CA HIS A 182 18.05 9.84 17.07
C HIS A 182 19.44 10.47 17.24
N HIS A 183 20.46 9.62 17.35
CA HIS A 183 21.84 10.08 17.42
C HIS A 183 22.31 10.76 16.11
N ASN A 184 21.85 10.25 14.97
CA ASN A 184 22.15 10.81 13.65
C ASN A 184 20.90 11.50 13.10
N LYS A 185 20.84 12.84 13.21
CA LYS A 185 19.69 13.66 12.78
C LYS A 185 19.99 14.33 11.45
N GLU A 186 19.00 14.33 10.57
CA GLU A 186 19.04 15.17 9.37
C GLU A 186 19.09 16.65 9.77
N ASN A 187 19.84 17.47 9.02
CA ASN A 187 19.85 18.91 9.22
C ASN A 187 18.48 19.53 8.87
N LEU A 188 18.21 20.68 9.47
CA LEU A 188 16.94 21.38 9.33
C LEU A 188 17.07 22.67 8.51
N VAL A 189 18.26 22.95 7.94
CA VAL A 189 18.58 24.17 7.20
C VAL A 189 17.54 24.47 6.12
N ASP A 190 17.18 23.49 5.29
CA ASP A 190 16.22 23.65 4.19
C ASP A 190 14.80 23.98 4.66
N ILE A 191 14.45 23.57 5.88
CA ILE A 191 13.14 23.86 6.49
C ILE A 191 13.18 25.27 7.05
N MET A 192 14.20 25.57 7.84
CA MET A 192 14.32 26.87 8.51
C MET A 192 14.45 28.02 7.53
N ALA A 193 15.15 27.82 6.42
CA ALA A 193 15.29 28.83 5.36
C ALA A 193 13.94 29.28 4.77
N ARG A 194 12.86 28.49 4.95
CA ARG A 194 11.50 28.85 4.53
C ARG A 194 10.79 29.79 5.51
N PHE A 195 11.24 29.84 6.76
CA PHE A 195 10.60 30.60 7.85
C PHE A 195 11.48 31.74 8.40
N VAL A 196 12.80 31.61 8.26
CA VAL A 196 13.80 32.51 8.85
C VAL A 196 14.76 32.97 7.75
N SER A 197 14.95 34.28 7.61
CA SER A 197 15.87 34.85 6.61
C SER A 197 17.31 34.97 7.10
N SER A 198 17.54 34.92 8.42
CA SER A 198 18.86 35.10 9.03
C SER A 198 19.65 33.80 9.05
N THR A 199 20.75 33.76 8.30
CA THR A 199 21.65 32.59 8.21
C THR A 199 22.31 32.24 9.55
N GLU A 200 22.70 33.23 10.34
CA GLU A 200 23.28 33.03 11.68
C GLU A 200 22.31 32.33 12.64
N LEU A 201 21.02 32.72 12.59
CA LEU A 201 19.99 32.13 13.44
C LEU A 201 19.68 30.69 13.00
N ILE A 202 19.65 30.42 11.69
CA ILE A 202 19.50 29.06 11.16
C ILE A 202 20.64 28.16 11.65
N ALA A 203 21.89 28.61 11.55
CA ALA A 203 23.05 27.84 12.01
C ALA A 203 22.98 27.53 13.51
N LYS A 204 22.56 28.51 14.32
CA LYS A 204 22.40 28.32 15.77
C LYS A 204 21.30 27.30 16.11
N ILE A 205 20.17 27.36 15.43
CA ILE A 205 19.06 26.40 15.66
C ILE A 205 19.49 25.00 15.20
N ASP A 206 20.22 24.87 14.10
CA ASP A 206 20.69 23.55 13.61
C ASP A 206 21.70 22.92 14.58
N ASP A 207 22.63 23.70 15.14
CA ASP A 207 23.54 23.23 16.19
C ASP A 207 22.79 22.77 17.44
N GLN A 208 21.80 23.55 17.89
CA GLN A 208 20.93 23.14 19.01
C GLN A 208 20.16 21.86 18.72
N TRP A 209 19.64 21.71 17.51
CA TRP A 209 18.92 20.51 17.07
C TRP A 209 19.80 19.25 17.12
N GLN A 210 21.05 19.35 16.66
CA GLN A 210 21.99 18.22 16.71
C GLN A 210 22.30 17.79 18.15
N GLN A 211 22.30 18.73 19.10
CA GLN A 211 22.61 18.50 20.52
C GLN A 211 21.44 17.92 21.34
N ILE A 212 20.22 17.82 20.79
CA ILE A 212 19.09 17.18 21.49
C ILE A 212 19.42 15.68 21.65
N HIS A 213 19.39 15.18 22.88
CA HIS A 213 19.68 13.77 23.19
C HIS A 213 18.47 12.88 22.94
#